data_AF-A0A927UZV0-F1
#
_entry.id   AF-A0A927UZV0-F1
#
_cell.length_a   1.000
_cell.length_b   1.000
_cell.length_c   1.000
_cell.angle_alpha   90.00
_cell.angle_beta   90.00
_cell.angle_gamma   90.00
#
_symmetry.space_group_name_H-M   'P 1'
#
loop_
_entity.id
_entity.type
_entity.pdbx_description
1 polymer ?
#
loop_
_entity_poly.entity_id
_entity_poly.type
_entity_poly.pdbx_seq_one_letter_code
_entity_poly.pdbx_strand_id
1 'polypeptide(L)'
;MSNKNTEQEVNALNEAVLEENTSEETAGAVTESSETPEKEEKKKKKRKKTYSVDELIQHSDEIVYEDEFHRKVKIKVKVKQGKLLKREARMGYVFVAPWIIGALVFLLVPVGISIAMAFSRVIIKGLELRFNGIENFQYIFEKEKYLLTELLSYLVDTGISVPLIVVFALIMAMLLNMKIRFRGLFRAIFFLPVIVVSGPVMTNITSDTSRVSTVDLEFVQLWLENLLPVWAANPIFDAFSNIIMILWYSGVQILIFLAAIQKIDTSLYEAAKIDGGSGWECFWKITLPTIKPMILLNAIYTLVFISQSNNWFIDRITVKYIEDNSNYGRASALAWLYTLIVLALVGVIVLLFMPKQDPYVRQVKRTKRLEKKTRKQIAKSHKRSIRNEKKFQKHVEKQAMLRAKGKLVEGGRGDE
;
A
#
# COMPACT_ATOMS: atom_id res chain seq x y z
N MET A 1 -51.00 -11.84 12.35
CA MET A 1 -51.25 -12.90 11.36
C MET A 1 -50.39 -12.75 10.09
N SER A 2 -49.09 -12.42 10.21
CA SER A 2 -48.23 -12.22 9.02
C SER A 2 -46.91 -12.99 9.07
N ASN A 3 -46.77 -13.96 10.00
CA ASN A 3 -45.51 -14.70 10.18
C ASN A 3 -45.69 -16.23 10.17
N LYS A 4 -46.89 -16.74 9.88
CA LYS A 4 -47.14 -18.19 9.71
C LYS A 4 -47.17 -18.63 8.24
N ASN A 5 -47.40 -17.70 7.29
CA ASN A 5 -47.45 -18.05 5.86
C ASN A 5 -46.04 -18.18 5.25
N THR A 6 -45.05 -17.45 5.76
CA THR A 6 -43.67 -17.48 5.26
C THR A 6 -42.92 -18.77 5.62
N GLU A 7 -43.17 -19.36 6.81
CA GLU A 7 -42.58 -20.66 7.16
C GLU A 7 -43.22 -21.82 6.40
N GLN A 8 -44.51 -21.74 6.06
CA GLN A 8 -45.16 -22.75 5.22
C GLN A 8 -44.71 -22.70 3.76
N GLU A 9 -44.47 -21.51 3.20
CA GLU A 9 -43.90 -21.37 1.85
C GLU A 9 -42.44 -21.85 1.78
N VAL A 10 -41.63 -21.59 2.80
CA VAL A 10 -40.23 -22.05 2.83
C VAL A 10 -40.13 -23.56 3.02
N ASN A 11 -41.02 -24.17 3.81
CA ASN A 11 -41.06 -25.63 3.95
C ASN A 11 -41.60 -26.33 2.70
N ALA A 12 -42.60 -25.76 2.02
CA ALA A 12 -43.09 -26.29 0.74
C ALA A 12 -42.03 -26.22 -0.37
N LEU A 13 -41.21 -25.15 -0.38
CA LEU A 13 -40.07 -25.02 -1.30
C LEU A 13 -38.95 -26.02 -0.99
N ASN A 14 -38.70 -26.32 0.29
CA ASN A 14 -37.69 -27.31 0.67
C ASN A 14 -38.14 -28.76 0.42
N GLU A 15 -39.44 -29.07 0.58
CA GLU A 15 -39.99 -30.38 0.21
C GLU A 15 -39.99 -30.59 -1.31
N ALA A 16 -40.32 -29.55 -2.10
CA ALA A 16 -40.23 -29.63 -3.56
C ALA A 16 -38.80 -29.86 -4.07
N VAL A 17 -37.80 -29.25 -3.42
CA VAL A 17 -36.37 -29.45 -3.75
C VAL A 17 -35.87 -30.84 -3.31
N LEU A 18 -36.46 -31.44 -2.27
CA LEU A 18 -36.14 -32.80 -1.83
C LEU A 18 -36.79 -33.88 -2.71
N GLU A 19 -38.00 -33.66 -3.22
CA GLU A 19 -38.64 -34.54 -4.20
C GLU A 19 -37.95 -34.50 -5.57
N GLU A 20 -37.46 -33.34 -6.00
CA GLU A 20 -36.71 -33.20 -7.25
C GLU A 20 -35.36 -33.96 -7.18
N ASN A 21 -34.63 -33.84 -6.06
CA ASN A 21 -33.36 -34.55 -5.86
C ASN A 21 -33.52 -36.07 -5.69
N THR A 22 -34.61 -36.56 -5.09
CA THR A 22 -34.86 -38.01 -4.93
C THR A 22 -35.38 -38.66 -6.23
N SER A 23 -36.02 -37.89 -7.10
CA SER A 23 -36.39 -38.35 -8.45
C SER A 23 -35.18 -38.47 -9.40
N GLU A 24 -34.15 -37.63 -9.22
CA GLU A 24 -32.89 -37.74 -9.97
C GLU A 24 -31.99 -38.90 -9.47
N GLU A 25 -31.98 -39.20 -8.17
CA GLU A 25 -31.20 -40.32 -7.63
C GLU A 25 -31.80 -41.70 -7.95
N THR A 26 -33.12 -41.83 -8.04
CA THR A 26 -33.79 -43.11 -8.35
C THR A 26 -33.82 -43.44 -9.84
N ALA A 27 -33.66 -42.45 -10.73
CA ALA A 27 -33.52 -42.68 -12.17
C ALA A 27 -32.12 -43.19 -12.58
N GLY A 28 -31.13 -43.13 -11.68
CA GLY A 28 -29.74 -43.54 -11.94
C GLY A 28 -29.41 -45.01 -11.61
N ALA A 29 -30.32 -45.78 -10.99
CA ALA A 29 -29.98 -47.05 -10.36
C ALA A 29 -30.34 -48.33 -11.15
N VAL A 30 -30.99 -48.26 -12.31
CA VAL A 30 -31.36 -49.47 -13.06
C VAL A 30 -31.19 -49.26 -14.56
N THR A 31 -30.00 -49.55 -15.08
CA THR A 31 -29.73 -50.30 -16.33
C THR A 31 -28.27 -50.08 -16.74
N GLU A 32 -27.39 -51.01 -16.43
CA GLU A 32 -26.16 -51.19 -17.22
C GLU A 32 -25.89 -52.69 -17.38
N SER A 33 -26.66 -53.28 -18.30
CA SER A 33 -26.23 -54.45 -19.05
C SER A 33 -25.12 -54.03 -20.01
N SER A 34 -24.12 -54.90 -20.15
CA SER A 34 -22.94 -54.83 -21.01
C SER A 34 -23.11 -54.05 -22.33
N GLU A 35 -22.48 -52.88 -22.44
CA GLU A 35 -22.10 -52.29 -23.73
C GLU A 35 -20.61 -51.94 -23.75
N THR A 36 -19.95 -52.30 -24.85
CA THR A 36 -18.51 -52.29 -25.08
C THR A 36 -17.88 -50.88 -25.13
N PRO A 37 -16.56 -50.77 -24.86
CA PRO A 37 -15.84 -49.49 -24.63
C PRO A 37 -15.70 -48.56 -25.85
N GLU A 38 -16.31 -48.89 -26.99
CA GLU A 38 -16.18 -48.14 -28.24
C GLU A 38 -17.22 -47.00 -28.40
N LYS A 39 -18.27 -46.97 -27.56
CA LYS A 39 -19.34 -45.94 -27.61
C LYS A 39 -19.12 -44.75 -26.66
N GLU A 40 -18.36 -44.88 -25.58
CA GLU A 40 -18.04 -43.76 -24.68
C GLU A 40 -17.07 -42.75 -25.28
N GLU A 41 -16.19 -43.19 -26.19
CA GLU A 41 -15.16 -42.33 -26.78
C GLU A 41 -15.73 -41.32 -27.78
N LYS A 42 -16.90 -41.60 -28.38
CA LYS A 42 -17.56 -40.70 -29.33
C LYS A 42 -18.46 -39.62 -28.68
N LYS A 43 -18.91 -39.80 -27.44
CA LYS A 43 -19.76 -38.81 -26.73
C LYS A 43 -18.97 -37.69 -26.02
N LYS A 44 -17.66 -37.86 -25.77
CA LYS A 44 -16.82 -36.83 -25.12
C LYS A 44 -16.43 -35.64 -26.02
N LYS A 45 -16.72 -35.67 -27.33
CA LYS A 45 -16.20 -34.68 -28.30
C LYS A 45 -16.95 -33.34 -28.45
N LYS A 46 -18.02 -33.02 -27.70
CA LYS A 46 -18.73 -31.73 -27.87
C LYS A 46 -19.26 -31.06 -26.59
N ARG A 47 -18.59 -31.15 -25.45
CA ARG A 47 -18.88 -30.21 -24.34
C ARG A 47 -18.13 -28.89 -24.56
N LYS A 48 -18.82 -27.90 -25.16
CA LYS A 48 -18.35 -26.50 -25.16
C LYS A 48 -18.29 -26.02 -23.69
N LYS A 49 -17.09 -25.70 -23.20
CA LYS A 49 -16.92 -25.10 -21.87
C LYS A 49 -17.47 -23.67 -21.90
N THR A 50 -18.53 -23.42 -21.14
CA THR A 50 -19.10 -22.08 -20.92
C THR A 50 -18.36 -21.46 -19.73
N TYR A 51 -17.76 -20.28 -19.92
CA TYR A 51 -17.07 -19.54 -18.86
C TYR A 51 -17.97 -18.42 -18.34
N SER A 52 -17.94 -18.16 -17.03
CA SER A 52 -18.67 -17.02 -16.47
C SER A 52 -17.99 -15.69 -16.86
N VAL A 53 -18.76 -14.60 -16.91
CA VAL A 53 -18.23 -13.28 -17.28
C VAL A 53 -17.14 -12.82 -16.29
N ASP A 54 -17.26 -13.18 -15.01
CA ASP A 54 -16.30 -12.83 -13.97
C ASP A 54 -14.99 -13.63 -14.08
N GLU A 55 -15.05 -14.90 -14.48
CA GLU A 55 -13.84 -15.71 -14.77
C GLU A 55 -13.04 -15.15 -15.95
N LEU A 56 -13.74 -14.65 -16.97
CA LEU A 56 -13.14 -14.00 -18.13
C LEU A 56 -12.55 -12.62 -17.81
N ILE A 57 -13.11 -11.91 -16.83
CA ILE A 57 -12.59 -10.62 -16.36
C ILE A 57 -11.34 -10.84 -15.48
N GLN A 58 -11.29 -11.90 -14.66
CA GLN A 58 -10.08 -12.24 -13.90
C GLN A 58 -8.93 -12.73 -14.81
N HIS A 59 -9.25 -13.52 -15.84
CA HIS A 59 -8.29 -13.97 -16.87
C HIS A 59 -8.15 -12.93 -17.99
N SER A 60 -7.82 -11.71 -17.60
CA SER A 60 -7.99 -10.48 -18.37
C SER A 60 -7.23 -10.36 -19.71
N ASP A 61 -6.61 -11.38 -20.30
CA ASP A 61 -6.01 -11.16 -21.64
C ASP A 61 -5.78 -12.37 -22.55
N GLU A 62 -5.71 -13.61 -22.04
CA GLU A 62 -5.39 -14.77 -22.89
C GLU A 62 -6.05 -16.06 -22.39
N ILE A 63 -7.04 -16.55 -23.12
CA ILE A 63 -7.50 -17.94 -22.98
C ILE A 63 -6.61 -18.79 -23.88
N VAL A 64 -5.81 -19.67 -23.27
CA VAL A 64 -4.99 -20.65 -23.98
C VAL A 64 -5.75 -21.97 -23.92
N TYR A 65 -6.37 -22.36 -25.03
CA TYR A 65 -6.93 -23.70 -25.16
C TYR A 65 -6.04 -24.55 -26.07
N GLU A 66 -6.08 -25.85 -25.81
CA GLU A 66 -5.32 -26.86 -26.54
C GLU A 66 -6.30 -27.54 -27.51
N ASP A 67 -6.06 -27.36 -28.81
CA ASP A 67 -6.86 -28.00 -29.87
C ASP A 67 -6.63 -29.53 -29.88
N GLU A 68 -7.48 -30.31 -30.57
CA GLU A 68 -7.39 -31.78 -30.70
C GLU A 68 -6.02 -32.26 -31.23
N PHE A 69 -5.22 -31.36 -31.80
CA PHE A 69 -3.86 -31.60 -32.28
C PHE A 69 -2.75 -31.04 -31.35
N HIS A 70 -3.04 -30.83 -30.06
CA HIS A 70 -2.12 -30.25 -29.07
C HIS A 70 -1.54 -28.87 -29.45
N ARG A 71 -2.22 -28.14 -30.34
CA ARG A 71 -1.83 -26.78 -30.74
C ARG A 71 -2.46 -25.78 -29.78
N LYS A 72 -1.63 -25.05 -29.03
CA LYS A 72 -2.06 -23.97 -28.15
C LYS A 72 -2.39 -22.72 -28.96
N VAL A 73 -3.66 -22.47 -29.20
CA VAL A 73 -4.16 -21.28 -29.90
C VAL A 73 -4.51 -20.22 -28.86
N LYS A 74 -4.00 -19.00 -29.06
CA LYS A 74 -4.28 -17.86 -28.18
C LYS A 74 -5.38 -17.02 -28.79
N ILE A 75 -6.55 -16.97 -28.17
CA ILE A 75 -7.62 -16.05 -28.55
C ILE A 75 -7.58 -14.86 -27.59
N LYS A 76 -7.45 -13.65 -28.15
CA LYS A 76 -7.64 -12.41 -27.41
C LYS A 76 -9.14 -12.09 -27.39
N VAL A 77 -9.79 -12.31 -26.26
CA VAL A 77 -11.19 -11.95 -26.07
C VAL A 77 -11.23 -10.51 -25.54
N LYS A 78 -11.68 -9.56 -26.36
CA LYS A 78 -12.00 -8.21 -25.89
C LYS A 78 -13.42 -8.21 -25.32
N VAL A 79 -13.53 -8.36 -24.01
CA VAL A 79 -14.82 -8.18 -23.32
C VAL A 79 -15.16 -6.69 -23.34
N LYS A 80 -16.23 -6.28 -24.05
CA LYS A 80 -16.76 -4.92 -23.95
C LYS A 80 -17.35 -4.77 -22.54
N GLN A 81 -16.84 -3.82 -21.75
CA GLN A 81 -17.41 -3.50 -20.43
C GLN A 81 -18.93 -3.27 -20.56
N GLY A 82 -19.70 -3.99 -19.75
CA GLY A 82 -21.16 -3.89 -19.72
C GLY A 82 -21.64 -2.49 -19.34
N LYS A 83 -22.87 -2.15 -19.75
CA LYS A 83 -23.50 -0.85 -19.42
C LYS A 83 -23.58 -0.60 -17.91
N LEU A 84 -23.67 -1.65 -17.09
CA LEU A 84 -23.72 -1.60 -15.62
C LEU A 84 -22.40 -1.13 -15.00
N LEU A 85 -21.26 -1.75 -15.37
CA LEU A 85 -19.92 -1.31 -14.93
C LEU A 85 -19.65 0.17 -15.23
N LYS A 86 -20.10 0.67 -16.38
CA LYS A 86 -19.99 2.10 -16.73
C LYS A 86 -20.91 3.01 -15.91
N ARG A 87 -22.04 2.49 -15.43
CA ARG A 87 -22.95 3.22 -14.55
C ARG A 87 -22.39 3.26 -13.13
N GLU A 88 -21.87 2.14 -12.63
CA GLU A 88 -21.20 2.06 -11.32
C GLU A 88 -19.97 2.99 -11.26
N ALA A 89 -19.11 2.99 -12.28
CA ALA A 89 -17.97 3.90 -12.34
C ALA A 89 -18.39 5.38 -12.30
N ARG A 90 -19.46 5.76 -13.02
CA ARG A 90 -20.00 7.12 -12.98
C ARG A 90 -20.56 7.49 -11.61
N MET A 91 -21.27 6.58 -10.96
CA MET A 91 -21.74 6.81 -9.59
C MET A 91 -20.56 7.00 -8.63
N GLY A 92 -19.50 6.20 -8.76
CA GLY A 92 -18.25 6.38 -8.01
C GLY A 92 -17.69 7.80 -8.14
N TYR A 93 -17.63 8.36 -9.35
CA TYR A 93 -17.19 9.75 -9.55
C TYR A 93 -18.14 10.76 -8.89
N VAL A 94 -19.46 10.57 -8.97
CA VAL A 94 -20.43 11.47 -8.34
C VAL A 94 -20.27 11.48 -6.81
N PHE A 95 -20.02 10.32 -6.19
CA PHE A 95 -19.80 10.22 -4.74
C PHE A 95 -18.50 10.90 -4.28
N VAL A 96 -17.46 10.86 -5.12
CA VAL A 96 -16.16 11.48 -4.79
C VAL A 96 -16.10 12.96 -5.21
N ALA A 97 -17.00 13.41 -6.10
CA ALA A 97 -17.00 14.77 -6.64
C ALA A 97 -17.07 15.87 -5.57
N PRO A 98 -17.94 15.81 -4.53
CA PRO A 98 -17.98 16.85 -3.50
C PRO A 98 -16.64 17.01 -2.77
N TRP A 99 -15.94 15.91 -2.50
CA TRP A 99 -14.62 15.94 -1.87
C TRP A 99 -13.56 16.52 -2.81
N ILE A 100 -13.54 16.13 -4.09
CA ILE A 100 -12.59 16.66 -5.08
C ILE A 100 -12.83 18.16 -5.30
N ILE A 101 -14.08 18.58 -5.45
CA ILE A 101 -14.43 20.00 -5.64
C ILE A 101 -13.99 20.79 -4.41
N GLY A 102 -14.28 20.28 -3.20
CA GLY A 102 -13.82 20.87 -1.95
C GLY A 102 -12.29 21.00 -1.89
N ALA A 103 -11.55 19.94 -2.21
CA ALA A 103 -10.09 19.98 -2.24
C ALA A 103 -9.54 20.96 -3.30
N LEU A 104 -10.16 21.03 -4.47
CA LEU A 104 -9.70 21.92 -5.54
C LEU A 104 -9.93 23.39 -5.19
N VAL A 105 -11.08 23.72 -4.60
CA VAL A 105 -11.42 25.10 -4.23
C VAL A 105 -10.74 25.52 -2.93
N PHE A 106 -10.81 24.72 -1.88
CA PHE A 106 -10.37 25.13 -0.54
C PHE A 106 -8.91 24.77 -0.22
N LEU A 107 -8.27 23.88 -0.98
CA LEU A 107 -6.87 23.54 -0.78
C LEU A 107 -5.99 24.05 -1.94
N LEU A 108 -6.31 23.75 -3.20
CA LEU A 108 -5.44 24.16 -4.31
C LEU A 108 -5.43 25.68 -4.55
N VAL A 109 -6.56 26.38 -4.38
CA VAL A 109 -6.59 27.84 -4.56
C VAL A 109 -5.73 28.56 -3.51
N PRO A 110 -5.89 28.34 -2.19
CA PRO A 110 -5.01 28.97 -1.20
C PRO A 110 -3.54 28.57 -1.34
N VAL A 111 -3.25 27.33 -1.73
CA VAL A 111 -1.89 26.88 -2.06
C VAL A 111 -1.31 27.70 -3.21
N GLY A 112 -2.07 27.89 -4.30
CA GLY A 112 -1.66 28.70 -5.44
C GLY A 112 -1.41 30.17 -5.05
N ILE A 113 -2.30 30.76 -4.24
CA ILE A 113 -2.13 32.13 -3.73
C ILE A 113 -0.89 32.23 -2.83
N SER A 114 -0.65 31.24 -1.97
CA SER A 114 0.55 31.18 -1.11
C SER A 114 1.84 31.13 -1.95
N ILE A 115 1.87 30.33 -3.01
CA ILE A 115 3.01 30.31 -3.95
C ILE A 115 3.18 31.68 -4.60
N ALA A 116 2.10 32.30 -5.09
CA ALA A 116 2.17 33.61 -5.71
C ALA A 116 2.70 34.69 -4.73
N MET A 117 2.30 34.63 -3.46
CA MET A 117 2.82 35.49 -2.40
C MET A 117 4.30 35.23 -2.13
N ALA A 118 4.78 33.99 -2.19
CA ALA A 118 6.20 33.68 -1.96
C ALA A 118 7.14 34.39 -2.96
N PHE A 119 6.70 34.61 -4.20
CA PHE A 119 7.45 35.33 -5.24
C PHE A 119 7.03 36.80 -5.43
N SER A 120 6.21 37.32 -4.51
CA SER A 120 5.67 38.68 -4.59
C SER A 120 5.87 39.45 -3.29
N ARG A 121 5.97 40.77 -3.40
CA ARG A 121 5.82 41.69 -2.29
C ARG A 121 4.33 41.96 -2.09
N VAL A 122 3.82 41.64 -0.90
CA VAL A 122 2.39 41.80 -0.55
C VAL A 122 2.19 43.15 0.14
N ILE A 123 1.36 44.01 -0.44
CA ILE A 123 1.02 45.31 0.14
C ILE A 123 -0.41 45.23 0.71
N ILE A 124 -0.50 45.18 2.03
CA ILE A 124 -1.78 44.93 2.73
C ILE A 124 -2.81 46.03 2.47
N LYS A 125 -2.37 47.30 2.39
CA LYS A 125 -3.25 48.45 2.23
C LYS A 125 -3.98 48.52 0.87
N GLY A 126 -3.72 47.60 -0.05
CA GLY A 126 -4.44 47.50 -1.33
C GLY A 126 -4.64 46.07 -1.86
N LEU A 127 -4.29 45.04 -1.06
CA LEU A 127 -4.22 43.64 -1.50
C LEU A 127 -3.45 43.45 -2.83
N GLU A 128 -2.47 44.31 -3.10
CA GLU A 128 -1.68 44.24 -4.33
C GLU A 128 -0.52 43.26 -4.15
N LEU A 129 -0.42 42.28 -5.05
CA LEU A 129 0.77 41.46 -5.22
C LEU A 129 1.68 42.10 -6.27
N ARG A 130 2.84 42.58 -5.85
CA ARG A 130 3.88 43.05 -6.77
C ARG A 130 4.95 41.99 -6.91
N PHE A 131 5.03 41.36 -8.08
CA PHE A 131 6.02 40.32 -8.34
C PHE A 131 7.44 40.87 -8.17
N ASN A 132 8.21 40.27 -7.25
CA ASN A 132 9.59 40.66 -6.94
C ASN A 132 10.57 39.50 -7.15
N GLY A 133 10.14 38.41 -7.79
CA GLY A 133 10.99 37.27 -8.10
C GLY A 133 11.44 36.53 -6.84
N ILE A 134 12.76 36.40 -6.65
CA ILE A 134 13.36 35.57 -5.59
C ILE A 134 13.81 36.41 -4.38
N GLU A 135 13.54 37.73 -4.38
CA GLU A 135 13.97 38.65 -3.33
C GLU A 135 13.58 38.19 -1.91
N ASN A 136 12.38 37.62 -1.75
CA ASN A 136 11.92 37.09 -0.46
C ASN A 136 12.81 35.95 0.05
N PHE A 137 13.25 35.05 -0.84
CA PHE A 137 14.14 33.94 -0.48
C PHE A 137 15.55 34.43 -0.18
N GLN A 138 16.09 35.36 -0.97
CA GLN A 138 17.39 35.99 -0.72
C GLN A 138 17.42 36.64 0.67
N TYR A 139 16.37 37.39 1.01
CA TYR A 139 16.24 38.00 2.32
C TYR A 139 16.30 36.96 3.45
N ILE A 140 15.59 35.83 3.31
CA ILE A 140 15.60 34.76 4.31
C ILE A 140 17.01 34.21 4.51
N PHE A 141 17.73 33.88 3.42
CA PHE A 141 19.08 33.32 3.52
C PHE A 141 20.12 34.31 4.04
N GLU A 142 19.97 35.61 3.75
CA GLU A 142 20.95 36.62 4.15
C GLU A 142 20.67 37.23 5.54
N LYS A 143 19.40 37.37 5.93
CA LYS A 143 19.00 38.13 7.12
C LYS A 143 18.54 37.25 8.28
N GLU A 144 18.15 35.99 8.05
CA GLU A 144 17.86 35.06 9.15
C GLU A 144 19.15 34.41 9.67
N LYS A 145 19.81 35.10 10.60
CA LYS A 145 21.09 34.68 11.20
C LYS A 145 21.05 33.27 11.81
N TYR A 146 19.91 32.85 12.35
CA TYR A 146 19.76 31.59 13.06
C TYR A 146 19.20 30.44 12.22
N LEU A 147 18.90 30.68 10.93
CA LEU A 147 18.22 29.70 10.06
C LEU A 147 18.90 28.33 10.05
N LEU A 148 20.24 28.28 9.96
CA LEU A 148 21.00 27.03 9.92
C LEU A 148 21.06 26.33 11.27
N THR A 149 21.29 27.08 12.35
CA THR A 149 21.34 26.53 13.71
C THR A 149 19.99 25.90 14.08
N GLU A 150 18.90 26.60 13.78
CA GLU A 150 17.54 26.14 14.11
C GLU A 150 17.09 25.00 13.20
N LEU A 151 17.54 24.99 11.94
CA LEU A 151 17.37 23.82 11.07
C LEU A 151 18.04 22.58 11.66
N LEU A 152 19.28 22.71 12.15
CA LEU A 152 20.01 21.60 12.74
C LEU A 152 19.33 21.11 14.03
N SER A 153 18.92 22.02 14.92
CA SER A 153 18.15 21.67 16.12
C SER A 153 16.87 20.92 15.75
N TYR A 154 16.08 21.45 14.82
CA TYR A 154 14.86 20.81 14.34
C TYR A 154 15.12 19.41 13.75
N LEU A 155 16.20 19.22 13.00
CA LEU A 155 16.57 17.92 12.43
C LEU A 155 16.92 16.89 13.53
N VAL A 156 17.68 17.31 14.54
CA VAL A 156 18.06 16.46 15.68
C VAL A 156 16.82 16.10 16.49
N ASP A 157 16.00 17.09 16.86
CA ASP A 157 14.80 16.90 17.65
C ASP A 157 13.82 15.97 16.94
N THR A 158 13.58 16.20 15.65
CA THR A 158 12.71 15.36 14.83
C THR A 158 13.27 13.95 14.67
N GLY A 159 14.58 13.82 14.48
CA GLY A 159 15.27 12.54 14.34
C GLY A 159 15.16 11.65 15.59
N ILE A 160 15.06 12.24 16.78
CA ILE A 160 14.88 11.55 18.05
C ILE A 160 13.39 11.32 18.35
N SER A 161 12.56 12.35 18.17
CA SER A 161 11.15 12.36 18.58
C SER A 161 10.29 11.43 17.71
N VAL A 162 10.54 11.37 16.39
CA VAL A 162 9.74 10.55 15.48
C VAL A 162 9.84 9.06 15.84
N PRO A 163 11.04 8.44 15.95
CA PRO A 163 11.15 7.06 16.41
C PRO A 163 10.55 6.82 17.79
N LEU A 164 10.78 7.74 18.73
CA LEU A 164 10.28 7.64 20.11
C LEU A 164 8.75 7.55 20.14
N ILE A 165 8.06 8.47 19.45
CA ILE A 165 6.60 8.51 19.38
C ILE A 165 6.05 7.29 18.64
N VAL A 166 6.69 6.84 17.56
CA VAL A 166 6.25 5.65 16.81
C VAL A 166 6.39 4.38 17.65
N VAL A 167 7.49 4.21 18.38
CA VAL A 167 7.71 3.08 19.28
C VAL A 167 6.71 3.12 20.44
N PHE A 168 6.54 4.30 21.06
CA PHE A 168 5.57 4.50 22.12
C PHE A 168 4.14 4.17 21.65
N ALA A 169 3.74 4.67 20.48
CA ALA A 169 2.44 4.40 19.89
C ALA A 169 2.22 2.90 19.62
N LEU A 170 3.26 2.18 19.18
CA LEU A 170 3.19 0.74 18.96
C LEU A 170 3.01 -0.04 20.27
N ILE A 171 3.78 0.30 21.31
CA ILE A 171 3.67 -0.32 22.64
C ILE A 171 2.26 -0.09 23.20
N MET A 172 1.79 1.16 23.14
CA MET A 172 0.45 1.51 23.59
C MET A 172 -0.64 0.79 22.78
N ALA A 173 -0.52 0.73 21.45
CA ALA A 173 -1.46 -0.03 20.63
C ALA A 173 -1.51 -1.51 21.00
N MET A 174 -0.37 -2.14 21.32
CA MET A 174 -0.32 -3.52 21.79
C MET A 174 -1.02 -3.69 23.14
N LEU A 175 -0.78 -2.80 24.10
CA LEU A 175 -1.44 -2.82 25.41
C LEU A 175 -2.97 -2.66 25.26
N LEU A 176 -3.42 -1.73 24.40
CA LEU A 176 -4.83 -1.48 24.12
C LEU A 176 -5.49 -2.60 23.28
N ASN A 177 -4.70 -3.49 22.70
CA ASN A 177 -5.17 -4.67 21.97
C ASN A 177 -5.34 -5.90 22.88
N MET A 178 -4.87 -5.86 24.13
CA MET A 178 -5.04 -6.98 25.06
C MET A 178 -6.51 -7.25 25.38
N LYS A 179 -6.86 -8.52 25.58
CA LYS A 179 -8.21 -8.97 25.95
C LYS A 179 -8.49 -8.65 27.43
N ILE A 180 -8.78 -7.38 27.74
CA ILE A 180 -9.09 -6.91 29.11
C ILE A 180 -10.61 -6.66 29.26
N ARG A 181 -11.18 -7.02 30.41
CA ARG A 181 -12.56 -6.66 30.79
C ARG A 181 -12.66 -5.13 30.92
N PHE A 182 -13.62 -4.50 30.25
CA PHE A 182 -13.77 -3.03 30.11
C PHE A 182 -12.80 -2.33 29.13
N ARG A 183 -12.32 -3.02 28.09
CA ARG A 183 -11.52 -2.44 26.98
C ARG A 183 -11.99 -1.08 26.44
N GLY A 184 -13.30 -0.80 26.42
CA GLY A 184 -13.83 0.50 25.97
C GLY A 184 -13.45 1.65 26.90
N LEU A 185 -13.53 1.44 28.22
CA LEU A 185 -13.18 2.44 29.23
C LEU A 185 -11.68 2.73 29.21
N PHE A 186 -10.84 1.69 29.12
CA PHE A 186 -9.38 1.87 28.98
C PHE A 186 -9.02 2.70 27.76
N ARG A 187 -9.61 2.41 26.59
CA ARG A 187 -9.41 3.22 25.39
C ARG A 187 -9.83 4.67 25.64
N ALA A 188 -11.01 4.90 26.21
CA ALA A 188 -11.51 6.24 26.49
C ALA A 188 -10.56 7.07 27.39
N ILE A 189 -10.01 6.47 28.46
CA ILE A 189 -9.06 7.13 29.36
C ILE A 189 -7.77 7.50 28.63
N PHE A 190 -7.22 6.59 27.82
CA PHE A 190 -6.00 6.87 27.05
C PHE A 190 -6.18 7.92 25.96
N PHE A 191 -7.39 8.05 25.41
CA PHE A 191 -7.70 9.09 24.42
C PHE A 191 -8.12 10.43 25.05
N LEU A 192 -8.40 10.47 26.36
CA LEU A 192 -8.82 11.70 27.03
C LEU A 192 -7.76 12.80 26.92
N PRO A 193 -6.44 12.56 27.14
CA PRO A 193 -5.42 13.57 26.93
C PRO A 193 -5.35 14.08 25.47
N VAL A 194 -5.53 13.19 24.50
CA VAL A 194 -5.53 13.55 23.07
C VAL A 194 -6.69 14.50 22.74
N ILE A 195 -7.84 14.33 23.39
CA ILE A 195 -9.05 15.14 23.19
C ILE A 195 -8.98 16.46 23.98
N VAL A 196 -8.54 16.40 25.24
CA VAL A 196 -8.61 17.52 26.20
C VAL A 196 -7.49 18.53 25.95
N VAL A 197 -6.34 18.07 25.47
CA VAL A 197 -5.21 18.95 25.13
C VAL A 197 -5.51 19.64 23.80
N SER A 198 -6.34 20.67 23.87
CA SER A 198 -6.62 21.65 22.82
C SER A 198 -6.05 23.02 23.23
N GLY A 199 -5.79 23.89 22.24
CA GLY A 199 -4.95 25.09 22.33
C GLY A 199 -4.77 25.77 23.70
N PRO A 200 -5.84 26.26 24.36
CA PRO A 200 -5.73 26.97 25.64
C PRO A 200 -5.30 26.09 26.81
N VAL A 201 -5.59 24.80 26.78
CA VAL A 201 -5.18 23.85 27.82
C VAL A 201 -3.70 23.51 27.67
N MET A 202 -3.20 23.42 26.43
CA MET A 202 -1.77 23.21 26.18
C MET A 202 -0.92 24.38 26.68
N THR A 203 -1.34 25.62 26.42
CA THR A 203 -0.62 26.81 26.91
C THR A 203 -0.56 26.86 28.44
N ASN A 204 -1.64 26.42 29.11
CA ASN A 204 -1.71 26.31 30.56
C ASN A 204 -1.02 25.05 31.13
N ILE A 205 -0.61 24.08 30.31
CA ILE A 205 0.19 22.89 30.70
C ILE A 205 1.69 23.13 30.44
N THR A 206 2.02 23.93 29.41
CA THR A 206 3.40 24.25 29.01
C THR A 206 3.94 25.50 29.71
N SER A 207 3.07 26.37 30.23
CA SER A 207 3.46 27.41 31.19
C SER A 207 4.06 26.76 32.44
N ASP A 208 5.09 27.36 33.03
CA ASP A 208 5.90 26.83 34.15
C ASP A 208 5.12 26.23 35.35
N THR A 209 3.82 26.49 35.47
CA THR A 209 2.94 26.01 36.53
C THR A 209 2.54 24.52 36.42
N SER A 210 2.83 23.85 35.31
CA SER A 210 2.17 22.58 34.95
C SER A 210 3.00 21.59 34.15
N ARG A 211 4.31 21.87 33.99
CA ARG A 211 5.30 20.77 34.03
C ARG A 211 4.96 20.00 35.29
N VAL A 212 4.53 18.75 35.17
CA VAL A 212 4.09 17.94 36.31
C VAL A 212 5.19 17.96 37.36
N SER A 213 5.02 18.84 38.34
CA SER A 213 5.98 19.19 39.40
C SER A 213 5.92 18.18 40.55
N THR A 214 5.32 17.01 40.31
CA THR A 214 5.09 15.97 41.32
C THR A 214 6.10 14.84 41.23
N VAL A 215 6.96 14.81 40.21
CA VAL A 215 8.15 13.95 40.18
C VAL A 215 9.34 14.87 40.40
N ASP A 216 10.18 14.57 41.39
CA ASP A 216 11.51 15.19 41.52
C ASP A 216 12.31 14.84 40.27
N LEU A 217 12.14 15.64 39.22
CA LEU A 217 12.79 15.47 37.93
C LEU A 217 14.32 15.53 38.10
N GLU A 218 14.81 16.29 39.08
CA GLU A 218 16.22 16.31 39.47
C GLU A 218 16.71 14.95 39.99
N PHE A 219 15.90 14.22 40.77
CA PHE A 219 16.26 12.88 41.25
C PHE A 219 16.31 11.87 40.10
N VAL A 220 15.34 11.92 39.19
CA VAL A 220 15.31 11.04 38.01
C VAL A 220 16.50 11.34 37.10
N GLN A 221 16.81 12.61 36.85
CA GLN A 221 17.95 13.02 36.05
C GLN A 221 19.27 12.56 36.67
N LEU A 222 19.48 12.82 37.97
CA LEU A 222 20.66 12.40 38.70
C LEU A 222 20.82 10.87 38.70
N TRP A 223 19.72 10.13 38.89
CA TRP A 223 19.74 8.66 38.84
C TRP A 223 20.15 8.15 37.45
N LEU A 224 19.61 8.76 36.40
CA LEU A 224 19.85 8.35 35.02
C LEU A 224 21.26 8.68 34.53
N GLU A 225 21.79 9.85 34.90
CA GLU A 225 23.16 10.27 34.63
C GLU A 225 24.20 9.41 35.37
N ASN A 226 23.84 8.82 36.52
CA ASN A 226 24.68 7.86 37.24
C ASN A 226 24.67 6.45 36.61
N LEU A 227 23.63 6.09 35.86
CA LEU A 227 23.45 4.76 35.26
C LEU A 227 23.85 4.68 33.79
N LEU A 228 23.68 5.78 33.06
CA LEU A 228 23.96 5.86 31.63
C LEU A 228 24.85 7.07 31.31
N PRO A 229 25.70 6.97 30.26
CA PRO A 229 26.36 8.14 29.71
C PRO A 229 25.35 9.23 29.33
N VAL A 230 25.74 10.49 29.47
CA VAL A 230 24.91 11.70 29.21
C VAL A 230 24.17 11.64 27.86
N TRP A 231 24.80 11.11 26.82
CA TRP A 231 24.19 10.98 25.49
C TRP A 231 22.99 10.03 25.43
N ALA A 232 22.89 9.07 26.35
CA ALA A 232 21.77 8.13 26.46
C ALA A 232 20.79 8.52 27.58
N ALA A 233 21.27 9.17 28.64
CA ALA A 233 20.42 9.67 29.73
C ALA A 233 19.49 10.80 29.26
N ASN A 234 20.01 11.80 28.53
CA ASN A 234 19.23 12.99 28.15
C ASN A 234 17.95 12.67 27.35
N PRO A 235 18.00 11.85 26.26
CA PRO A 235 16.78 11.54 25.50
C PRO A 235 15.72 10.78 26.30
N ILE A 236 16.15 9.96 27.27
CA ILE A 236 15.24 9.21 28.13
C ILE A 236 14.59 10.17 29.15
N PHE A 237 15.37 11.06 29.76
CA PHE A 237 14.85 12.09 30.65
C PHE A 237 13.88 13.05 29.94
N ASP A 238 14.21 13.47 28.71
CA ASP A 238 13.34 14.29 27.87
C ASP A 238 12.03 13.55 27.54
N ALA A 239 12.08 12.23 27.32
CA ALA A 239 10.89 11.42 27.11
C ALA A 239 9.98 11.37 28.35
N PHE A 240 10.56 11.22 29.55
CA PHE A 240 9.79 11.19 30.80
C PHE A 240 9.20 12.56 31.15
N SER A 241 9.98 13.63 31.01
CA SER A 241 9.53 15.00 31.28
C SER A 241 8.46 15.47 30.31
N ASN A 242 8.45 14.95 29.07
CA ASN A 242 7.48 15.28 28.03
C ASN A 242 6.46 14.17 27.75
N ILE A 243 6.21 13.27 28.70
CA ILE A 243 5.32 12.11 28.48
C ILE A 243 3.90 12.51 28.05
N ILE A 244 3.39 13.64 28.56
CA ILE A 244 2.07 14.18 28.19
C ILE A 244 2.06 14.61 26.72
N MET A 245 3.14 15.28 26.27
CA MET A 245 3.30 15.68 24.87
C MET A 245 3.42 14.46 23.96
N ILE A 246 4.21 13.45 24.34
CA ILE A 246 4.34 12.21 23.58
C ILE A 246 2.99 11.49 23.48
N LEU A 247 2.20 11.47 24.56
CA LEU A 247 0.87 10.88 24.56
C LEU A 247 -0.07 11.65 23.62
N TRP A 248 0.01 12.98 23.60
CA TRP A 248 -0.75 13.81 22.67
C TRP A 248 -0.35 13.55 21.21
N TYR A 249 0.96 13.57 20.92
CA TYR A 249 1.50 13.34 19.59
C TYR A 249 1.28 11.92 19.06
N SER A 250 1.04 10.94 19.94
CA SER A 250 0.85 9.52 19.57
C SER A 250 -0.60 9.10 19.40
N GLY A 251 -1.58 9.96 19.71
CA GLY A 251 -2.99 9.57 19.74
C GLY A 251 -3.50 8.94 18.44
N VAL A 252 -3.27 9.60 17.30
CA VAL A 252 -3.69 9.09 15.98
C VAL A 252 -2.89 7.85 15.60
N GLN A 253 -1.61 7.80 15.95
CA GLN A 253 -0.67 6.73 15.60
C GLN A 253 -1.00 5.45 16.36
N ILE A 254 -1.44 5.57 17.62
CA ILE A 254 -1.98 4.46 18.41
C ILE A 254 -3.19 3.85 17.71
N LEU A 255 -4.12 4.67 17.19
CA LEU A 255 -5.28 4.18 16.45
C LEU A 255 -4.89 3.45 15.16
N ILE A 256 -3.95 4.01 14.40
CA ILE A 256 -3.44 3.41 13.16
C ILE A 256 -2.81 2.04 13.47
N PHE A 257 -1.94 1.95 14.48
CA PHE A 257 -1.35 0.67 14.86
C PHE A 257 -2.36 -0.32 15.44
N LEU A 258 -3.30 0.15 16.26
CA LEU A 258 -4.34 -0.70 16.84
C LEU A 258 -5.22 -1.32 15.75
N ALA A 259 -5.63 -0.54 14.74
CA ALA A 259 -6.37 -1.03 13.59
C ALA A 259 -5.54 -2.01 12.76
N ALA A 260 -4.23 -1.74 12.60
CA ALA A 260 -3.31 -2.62 11.87
C ALA A 260 -3.16 -3.99 12.55
N ILE A 261 -2.92 -4.01 13.85
CA ILE A 261 -2.75 -5.24 14.64
C ILE A 261 -4.05 -6.04 14.68
N GLN A 262 -5.20 -5.37 14.79
CA GLN A 262 -6.52 -6.03 14.77
C GLN A 262 -6.87 -6.67 13.43
N LYS A 263 -6.21 -6.26 12.34
CA LYS A 263 -6.41 -6.84 11.01
C LYS A 263 -5.61 -8.13 10.79
N ILE A 264 -4.66 -8.45 11.67
CA ILE A 264 -3.87 -9.68 11.58
C ILE A 264 -4.76 -10.86 11.96
N ASP A 265 -4.82 -11.86 11.08
CA ASP A 265 -5.60 -13.07 11.28
C ASP A 265 -5.12 -13.84 12.53
N THR A 266 -6.05 -14.23 13.40
CA THR A 266 -5.75 -14.97 14.62
C THR A 266 -5.15 -16.35 14.35
N SER A 267 -5.45 -16.97 13.20
CA SER A 267 -4.91 -18.27 12.79
C SER A 267 -3.37 -18.27 12.67
N LEU A 268 -2.76 -17.13 12.30
CA LEU A 268 -1.29 -16.99 12.26
C LEU A 268 -0.66 -17.13 13.65
N TYR A 269 -1.31 -16.57 14.67
CA TYR A 269 -0.85 -16.65 16.05
C TYR A 269 -1.12 -18.03 16.67
N GLU A 270 -2.24 -18.66 16.31
CA GLU A 270 -2.57 -20.02 16.76
C GLU A 270 -1.61 -21.06 16.16
N ALA A 271 -1.33 -20.97 14.86
CA ALA A 271 -0.33 -21.81 14.19
C ALA A 271 1.05 -21.66 14.83
N ALA A 272 1.50 -20.41 15.07
CA ALA A 272 2.78 -20.16 15.72
C ALA A 272 2.84 -20.73 17.14
N LYS A 273 1.73 -20.73 17.88
CA LYS A 273 1.64 -21.30 19.23
C LYS A 273 1.67 -22.83 19.20
N ILE A 274 1.08 -23.46 18.18
CA ILE A 274 1.15 -24.92 17.96
C ILE A 274 2.60 -25.32 17.64
N ASP A 275 3.32 -24.50 16.87
CA ASP A 275 4.74 -24.69 16.55
C ASP A 275 5.70 -24.36 17.70
N GLY A 276 5.18 -24.04 18.90
CA GLY A 276 5.98 -23.72 20.10
C GLY A 276 6.54 -22.29 20.15
N GLY A 277 6.07 -21.41 19.28
CA GLY A 277 6.50 -20.01 19.23
C GLY A 277 6.07 -19.21 20.46
N SER A 278 7.03 -18.52 21.07
CA SER A 278 6.78 -17.59 22.17
C SER A 278 6.12 -16.29 21.70
N GLY A 279 5.50 -15.53 22.62
CA GLY A 279 4.91 -14.22 22.29
C GLY A 279 5.93 -13.21 21.74
N TRP A 280 7.19 -13.28 22.19
CA TRP A 280 8.29 -12.47 21.68
C TRP A 280 8.66 -12.84 20.24
N GLU A 281 8.71 -14.13 19.93
CA GLU A 281 8.94 -14.59 18.56
C GLU A 281 7.78 -14.24 17.64
N CYS A 282 6.53 -14.37 18.11
CA CYS A 282 5.35 -13.94 17.37
C CYS A 282 5.41 -12.44 17.06
N PHE A 283 5.87 -11.61 17.99
CA PHE A 283 6.02 -10.17 17.75
C PHE A 283 7.02 -9.88 16.62
N TRP A 284 8.23 -10.43 16.69
CA TRP A 284 9.29 -10.15 15.70
C TRP A 284 9.07 -10.83 14.35
N LYS A 285 8.48 -12.02 14.32
CA LYS A 285 8.31 -12.82 13.08
C LYS A 285 6.96 -12.62 12.40
N ILE A 286 5.90 -12.25 13.14
CA ILE A 286 4.53 -12.12 12.60
C ILE A 286 4.07 -10.68 12.67
N THR A 287 4.00 -10.09 13.87
CA THR A 287 3.40 -8.77 14.06
C THR A 287 4.20 -7.68 13.34
N LEU A 288 5.49 -7.54 13.66
CA LEU A 288 6.34 -6.45 13.15
C LEU A 288 6.49 -6.47 11.62
N PRO A 289 6.71 -7.62 10.96
CA PRO A 289 6.79 -7.67 9.49
C PRO A 289 5.44 -7.35 8.83
N THR A 290 4.33 -7.78 9.42
CA THR A 290 2.98 -7.57 8.86
C THR A 290 2.57 -6.09 8.96
N ILE A 291 2.88 -5.43 10.07
CA ILE A 291 2.55 -3.99 10.28
C ILE A 291 3.60 -3.04 9.71
N LYS A 292 4.69 -3.53 9.10
CA LYS A 292 5.76 -2.68 8.53
C LYS A 292 5.25 -1.53 7.64
N PRO A 293 4.26 -1.72 6.73
CA PRO A 293 3.70 -0.62 5.95
C PRO A 293 3.02 0.46 6.81
N MET A 294 2.46 0.06 7.95
CA MET A 294 1.81 0.95 8.91
C MET A 294 2.84 1.67 9.79
N ILE A 295 4.01 1.07 10.05
CA ILE A 295 5.14 1.77 10.69
C ILE A 295 5.60 2.94 9.82
N LEU A 296 5.73 2.73 8.50
CA LEU A 296 6.07 3.81 7.57
C LEU A 296 5.00 4.91 7.59
N LEU A 297 3.72 4.54 7.52
CA LEU A 297 2.62 5.49 7.56
C LEU A 297 2.64 6.33 8.85
N ASN A 298 2.82 5.67 10.00
CA ASN A 298 2.91 6.34 11.29
C ASN A 298 4.13 7.25 11.39
N ALA A 299 5.29 6.84 10.86
CA ALA A 299 6.48 7.69 10.84
C ALA A 299 6.27 8.96 10.01
N ILE A 300 5.63 8.86 8.84
CA ILE A 300 5.28 10.01 8.00
C ILE A 300 4.29 10.92 8.74
N TYR A 301 3.24 10.33 9.33
CA TYR A 301 2.22 11.09 10.04
C TYR A 301 2.81 11.86 11.22
N THR A 302 3.62 11.19 12.05
CA THR A 302 4.33 11.81 13.17
C THR A 302 5.26 12.94 12.72
N LEU A 303 6.02 12.73 11.64
CA LEU A 303 6.90 13.76 11.10
C LEU A 303 6.11 15.00 10.69
N VAL A 304 5.04 14.84 9.90
CA VAL A 304 4.20 15.96 9.44
C VAL A 304 3.51 16.64 10.63
N PHE A 305 3.05 15.87 11.61
CA PHE A 305 2.34 16.40 12.76
C PHE A 305 3.26 17.25 13.66
N ILE A 306 4.47 16.78 14.00
CA ILE A 306 5.47 17.58 14.72
C ILE A 306 5.85 18.84 13.92
N SER A 307 5.96 18.71 12.59
CA SER A 307 6.33 19.84 11.74
C SER A 307 5.29 20.98 11.76
N GLN A 308 4.04 20.68 12.13
CA GLN A 308 2.98 21.67 12.21
C GLN A 308 2.90 22.38 13.57
N SER A 309 3.54 21.85 14.61
CA SER A 309 3.33 22.29 16.00
C SER A 309 4.63 22.70 16.70
N ASN A 310 4.63 23.88 17.34
CA ASN A 310 5.65 24.35 18.28
C ASN A 310 7.10 24.16 17.80
N ASN A 311 7.46 24.78 16.68
CA ASN A 311 8.84 24.84 16.22
C ASN A 311 9.23 26.26 15.79
N TRP A 312 10.55 26.52 15.75
CA TRP A 312 11.10 27.84 15.41
C TRP A 312 10.63 28.35 14.04
N PHE A 313 10.46 27.47 13.05
CA PHE A 313 10.03 27.88 11.71
C PHE A 313 8.60 28.43 11.71
N ILE A 314 7.67 27.70 12.35
CA ILE A 314 6.28 28.11 12.47
C ILE A 314 6.18 29.41 13.28
N ASP A 315 6.87 29.51 14.42
CA ASP A 315 6.92 30.74 15.22
C ASP A 315 7.44 31.94 14.41
N ARG A 316 8.52 31.73 13.65
CA ARG A 316 9.09 32.77 12.78
C ARG A 316 8.12 33.20 11.68
N ILE A 317 7.37 32.26 11.10
CA ILE A 317 6.37 32.53 10.07
C ILE A 317 5.18 33.30 10.67
N THR A 318 4.64 32.87 11.81
CA THR A 318 3.43 33.45 12.42
C THR A 318 3.74 34.75 13.15
N VAL A 319 4.64 34.73 14.12
CA VAL A 319 4.89 35.88 15.00
C VAL A 319 5.66 36.96 14.23
N LYS A 320 6.89 36.66 13.77
CA LYS A 320 7.73 37.69 13.15
C LYS A 320 7.19 38.19 11.83
N TYR A 321 6.76 37.28 10.94
CA TYR A 321 6.39 37.69 9.58
C TYR A 321 4.92 38.06 9.43
N ILE A 322 3.98 37.39 10.09
CA ILE A 322 2.55 37.69 9.95
C ILE A 322 2.10 38.72 11.00
N GLU A 323 2.35 38.49 12.29
CA GLU A 323 1.85 39.34 13.37
C GLU A 323 2.61 40.66 13.48
N ASP A 324 3.94 40.61 13.65
CA ASP A 324 4.76 41.80 13.93
C ASP A 324 4.90 42.74 12.72
N ASN A 325 5.12 42.14 11.54
CA ASN A 325 5.52 42.90 10.35
C ASN A 325 4.53 42.81 9.20
N SER A 326 3.51 41.94 9.32
CA SER A 326 2.49 41.68 8.29
C SER A 326 3.08 41.50 6.87
N ASN A 327 4.27 40.89 6.79
CA ASN A 327 5.00 40.60 5.58
C ASN A 327 4.63 39.20 5.05
N TYR A 328 3.42 39.08 4.49
CA TYR A 328 2.90 37.82 3.95
C TYR A 328 3.77 37.20 2.84
N GLY A 329 4.49 38.01 2.06
CA GLY A 329 5.39 37.50 1.02
C GLY A 329 6.58 36.73 1.60
N ARG A 330 7.21 37.26 2.66
CA ARG A 330 8.32 36.59 3.36
C ARG A 330 7.83 35.40 4.18
N ALA A 331 6.68 35.53 4.84
CA ALA A 331 6.03 34.42 5.54
C ALA A 331 5.82 33.23 4.60
N SER A 332 5.25 33.50 3.41
CA SER A 332 4.98 32.47 2.41
C SER A 332 6.28 31.85 1.86
N ALA A 333 7.30 32.67 1.58
CA ALA A 333 8.59 32.16 1.11
C ALA A 333 9.27 31.23 2.13
N LEU A 334 9.25 31.60 3.42
CA LEU A 334 9.79 30.74 4.49
C LEU A 334 8.95 29.47 4.66
N ALA A 335 7.62 29.55 4.57
CA ALA A 335 6.73 28.39 4.64
C ALA A 335 7.00 27.39 3.50
N TRP A 336 7.22 27.86 2.28
CA TRP A 336 7.57 26.99 1.14
C TRP A 336 8.95 26.38 1.27
N LEU A 337 9.94 27.14 1.75
CA LEU A 337 11.27 26.59 2.06
C LEU A 337 11.16 25.48 3.12
N TYR A 338 10.44 25.74 4.21
CA TYR A 338 10.22 24.76 5.27
C TYR A 338 9.45 23.53 4.76
N THR A 339 8.44 23.71 3.93
CA THR A 339 7.70 22.60 3.31
C THR A 339 8.60 21.70 2.47
N LEU A 340 9.54 22.26 1.71
CA LEU A 340 10.51 21.48 0.93
C LEU A 340 11.45 20.67 1.83
N ILE A 341 11.86 21.23 2.96
CA ILE A 341 12.68 20.52 3.97
C ILE A 341 11.89 19.34 4.54
N VAL A 342 10.64 19.55 4.94
CA VAL A 342 9.77 18.48 5.47
C VAL A 342 9.53 17.40 4.40
N LEU A 343 9.29 17.78 3.14
CA LEU A 343 9.14 16.82 2.04
C LEU A 343 10.41 16.01 1.79
N ALA A 344 11.59 16.64 1.91
CA ALA A 344 12.86 15.93 1.82
C ALA A 344 13.00 14.90 2.95
N LEU A 345 12.64 15.26 4.19
CA LEU A 345 12.64 14.34 5.33
C LEU A 345 11.65 13.19 5.15
N VAL A 346 10.44 13.46 4.64
CA VAL A 346 9.48 12.40 4.26
C VAL A 346 10.10 11.48 3.22
N GLY A 347 10.78 12.03 2.21
CA GLY A 347 11.50 11.27 1.19
C GLY A 347 12.58 10.36 1.78
N VAL A 348 13.35 10.84 2.75
CA VAL A 348 14.36 10.06 3.48
C VAL A 348 13.72 8.93 4.28
N ILE A 349 12.65 9.19 5.02
CA ILE A 349 11.91 8.16 5.77
C ILE A 349 11.36 7.09 4.82
N VAL A 350 10.73 7.50 3.71
CA VAL A 350 10.21 6.56 2.71
C VAL A 350 11.34 5.71 2.13
N LEU A 351 12.49 6.30 1.83
CA LEU A 351 13.65 5.57 1.30
C LEU A 351 14.19 4.55 2.32
N LEU A 352 14.23 4.92 3.60
CA LEU A 352 14.68 4.04 4.69
C LEU A 352 13.76 2.83 4.88
N PHE A 353 12.44 3.05 4.85
CA PHE A 353 11.44 2.01 5.08
C PHE A 353 10.95 1.31 3.80
N MET A 354 11.40 1.74 2.63
CA MET A 354 10.98 1.19 1.34
C MET A 354 11.18 -0.34 1.35
N PRO A 355 10.12 -1.13 1.14
CA PRO A 355 10.27 -2.58 1.12
C PRO A 355 11.16 -2.97 -0.05
N LYS A 356 12.34 -3.52 0.25
CA LYS A 356 13.13 -4.24 -0.76
C LYS A 356 12.22 -5.31 -1.34
N GLN A 357 12.07 -5.32 -2.68
CA GLN A 357 11.21 -6.27 -3.37
C GLN A 357 11.50 -7.69 -2.86
N ASP A 358 10.44 -8.38 -2.46
CA ASP A 358 10.51 -9.75 -1.95
C ASP A 358 11.40 -10.61 -2.89
N PRO A 359 12.45 -11.26 -2.36
CA PRO A 359 13.30 -12.16 -3.13
C PRO A 359 12.51 -13.15 -3.96
N TYR A 360 11.37 -13.64 -3.43
CA TYR A 360 10.49 -14.58 -4.12
C TYR A 360 9.84 -13.95 -5.36
N VAL A 361 9.26 -12.75 -5.23
CA VAL A 361 8.67 -12.02 -6.36
C VAL A 361 9.73 -11.73 -7.43
N ARG A 362 10.97 -11.43 -7.00
CA ARG A 362 12.10 -11.22 -7.90
C ARG A 362 12.51 -12.51 -8.64
N GLN A 363 12.52 -13.64 -7.95
CA GLN A 363 12.77 -14.97 -8.54
C GLN A 363 11.67 -15.34 -9.54
N VAL A 364 10.40 -15.22 -9.19
CA VAL A 364 9.27 -15.48 -10.10
C VAL A 364 9.34 -14.64 -11.37
N LYS A 365 9.65 -13.33 -11.24
CA LYS A 365 9.86 -12.46 -12.41
C LYS A 365 11.05 -12.91 -13.27
N ARG A 366 12.13 -13.40 -12.67
CA ARG A 366 13.29 -13.95 -13.41
C ARG A 366 12.91 -15.24 -14.14
N THR A 367 12.21 -16.16 -13.49
CA THR A 367 11.76 -17.44 -14.08
C THR A 367 10.84 -17.19 -15.26
N LYS A 368 9.83 -16.31 -15.12
CA LYS A 368 8.93 -15.93 -16.23
C LYS A 368 9.69 -15.31 -17.41
N ARG A 369 10.74 -14.51 -17.15
CA ARG A 369 11.59 -13.94 -18.21
C ARG A 369 12.42 -15.02 -18.92
N LEU A 370 12.97 -15.96 -18.17
CA LEU A 370 13.71 -17.12 -18.71
C LEU A 370 12.81 -17.98 -19.59
N GLU A 371 11.65 -18.39 -19.09
CA GLU A 371 10.66 -19.14 -19.87
C GLU A 371 10.28 -18.44 -21.17
N LYS A 372 10.06 -17.12 -21.13
CA LYS A 372 9.75 -16.33 -22.33
C LYS A 372 10.91 -16.33 -23.34
N LYS A 373 12.16 -16.32 -22.87
CA LYS A 373 13.35 -16.44 -23.74
C LYS A 373 13.45 -17.85 -24.34
N THR A 374 13.30 -18.89 -23.52
CA THR A 374 13.34 -20.30 -23.97
C THR A 374 12.25 -20.59 -24.99
N ARG A 375 11.00 -20.15 -24.74
CA ARG A 375 9.89 -20.27 -25.69
C ARG A 375 10.18 -19.57 -27.02
N LYS A 376 10.79 -18.38 -27.00
CA LYS A 376 11.20 -17.67 -28.23
C LYS A 376 12.30 -18.42 -28.99
N GLN A 377 13.24 -19.04 -28.29
CA GLN A 377 14.29 -19.85 -28.92
C GLN A 377 13.72 -21.12 -29.54
N ILE A 378 12.87 -21.86 -28.82
CA ILE A 378 12.17 -23.05 -29.34
C ILE A 378 11.30 -22.69 -30.55
N ALA A 379 10.56 -21.58 -30.50
CA ALA A 379 9.77 -21.13 -31.65
C ALA A 379 10.67 -20.79 -32.87
N LYS A 380 11.87 -20.23 -32.64
CA LYS A 380 12.84 -19.98 -33.71
C LYS A 380 13.46 -21.26 -34.26
N SER A 381 13.82 -22.23 -33.41
CA SER A 381 14.37 -23.52 -33.87
C SER A 381 13.31 -24.31 -34.64
N HIS A 382 12.07 -24.33 -34.16
CA HIS A 382 10.95 -24.98 -34.85
C HIS A 382 10.63 -24.33 -36.20
N LYS A 383 10.71 -23.00 -36.31
CA LYS A 383 10.58 -22.33 -37.62
C LYS A 383 11.72 -22.67 -38.57
N ARG A 384 12.94 -22.87 -38.05
CA ARG A 384 14.11 -23.29 -38.85
C ARG A 384 13.97 -24.74 -39.31
N SER A 385 13.52 -25.66 -38.43
CA SER A 385 13.30 -27.06 -38.81
C SER A 385 12.25 -27.19 -39.90
N ILE A 386 11.09 -26.53 -39.77
CA ILE A 386 10.05 -26.51 -40.82
C ILE A 386 10.61 -25.97 -42.15
N ARG A 387 11.44 -24.94 -42.11
CA ARG A 387 12.05 -24.37 -43.33
C ARG A 387 13.04 -25.36 -43.97
N ASN A 388 13.82 -26.08 -43.16
CA ASN A 388 14.75 -27.09 -43.64
C ASN A 388 14.01 -28.31 -44.20
N GLU A 389 12.95 -28.77 -43.54
CA GLU A 389 12.05 -29.83 -44.00
C GLU A 389 11.51 -29.51 -45.41
N LYS A 390 10.97 -28.30 -45.60
CA LYS A 390 10.45 -27.86 -46.90
C LYS A 390 11.54 -27.78 -47.98
N LYS A 391 12.77 -27.39 -47.63
CA LYS A 391 13.90 -27.40 -48.57
C LYS A 391 14.31 -28.82 -48.93
N PHE A 392 14.33 -29.72 -47.95
CA PHE A 392 14.66 -31.13 -48.15
C PHE A 392 13.62 -31.80 -49.06
N GLN A 393 12.32 -31.61 -48.78
CA GLN A 393 11.24 -32.11 -49.64
C GLN A 393 11.35 -31.61 -51.08
N LYS A 394 11.63 -30.31 -51.28
CA LYS A 394 11.91 -29.77 -52.63
C LYS A 394 13.14 -30.39 -53.31
N HIS A 395 14.19 -30.70 -52.55
CA HIS A 395 15.37 -31.37 -53.10
C HIS A 395 15.05 -32.82 -53.50
N VAL A 396 14.30 -33.54 -52.68
CA VAL A 396 13.84 -34.91 -52.96
C VAL A 396 12.92 -34.93 -54.19
N GLU A 397 11.92 -34.04 -54.26
CA GLU A 397 11.05 -33.88 -55.44
C GLU A 397 11.85 -33.53 -56.70
N LYS A 398 12.84 -32.63 -56.60
CA LYS A 398 13.71 -32.28 -57.71
C LYS A 398 14.56 -33.46 -58.17
N GLN A 399 15.12 -34.26 -57.25
CA GLN A 399 15.86 -35.47 -57.59
C GLN A 399 14.96 -36.55 -58.21
N ALA A 400 13.75 -36.75 -57.67
CA ALA A 400 12.76 -37.65 -58.25
C ALA A 400 12.34 -37.23 -59.67
N MET A 401 12.11 -35.93 -59.89
CA MET A 401 11.84 -35.37 -61.22
C MET A 401 13.02 -35.51 -62.18
N LEU A 402 14.27 -35.38 -61.70
CA LEU A 402 15.47 -35.58 -62.53
C LEU A 402 15.68 -37.05 -62.89
N ARG A 403 15.36 -37.99 -61.98
CA ARG A 403 15.31 -39.43 -62.26
C ARG A 403 14.24 -39.77 -63.29
N ALA A 404 13.02 -39.22 -63.14
CA ALA A 404 11.92 -39.42 -64.09
C ALA A 404 12.20 -38.82 -65.48
N LYS A 405 13.02 -37.77 -65.58
CA LYS A 405 13.46 -37.16 -66.85
C LYS A 405 14.74 -37.78 -67.43
N GLY A 406 15.23 -38.90 -66.88
CA GLY A 406 16.39 -39.63 -67.43
C GLY A 406 17.72 -38.86 -67.39
N LYS A 407 17.88 -37.87 -66.51
CA LYS A 407 19.08 -37.00 -66.43
C LYS A 407 20.00 -37.25 -65.24
N LEU A 408 19.86 -38.39 -64.56
CA LEU A 408 20.84 -38.84 -63.57
C LEU A 408 21.52 -40.10 -64.09
N VAL A 409 22.76 -39.92 -64.57
CA VAL A 409 23.71 -41.00 -64.83
C VAL A 409 23.95 -41.70 -63.51
N GLU A 410 23.59 -42.98 -63.43
CA GLU A 410 24.09 -43.87 -62.40
C GLU A 410 25.61 -43.90 -62.53
N GLY A 411 26.30 -43.22 -61.61
CA GLY A 411 27.71 -43.42 -61.39
C GLY A 411 27.93 -44.77 -60.71
N GLY A 412 27.71 -45.85 -61.45
CA GLY A 412 28.32 -47.13 -61.16
C GLY A 412 29.81 -47.02 -61.45
N ARG A 413 30.63 -47.29 -60.45
CA ARG A 413 32.04 -47.63 -60.65
C ARG A 413 32.23 -49.02 -60.06
N GLY A 414 32.21 -50.00 -60.95
CA GLY A 414 32.79 -51.31 -60.73
C GLY A 414 34.30 -51.30 -61.02
N ASP A 415 34.94 -52.32 -60.48
CA ASP A 415 36.19 -52.98 -60.89
C ASP A 415 37.52 -52.30 -60.53
N GLU A 416 38.10 -52.69 -59.37
CA GLU A 416 39.22 -53.64 -59.20
C GLU A 416 39.50 -53.93 -57.71
#